data_AF-A0A7G8EZ18-F1
#
_entry.id   AF-A0A7G8EZ18-F1
#
_cell.length_a   1.000
_cell.length_b   1.000
_cell.length_c   1.000
_cell.angle_alpha   90.00
_cell.angle_beta   90.00
_cell.angle_gamma   90.00
#
_symmetry.space_group_name_H-M   'P 1'
#
loop_
_entity.id
_entity.type
_entity.pdbx_description
1 polymer ?
#
loop_
_entity_poly.entity_id
_entity_poly.type
_entity_poly.pdbx_seq_one_letter_code
_entity_poly.pdbx_strand_id
1 'polypeptide(L)'
;MSSGAIPATGPLTRQQIEAIEATLLPTLDRHHLRLQAHCLATFQQMASPLQQGPLPNRQRWQSWCEQQPQLADDPDFMELLMMQFTVIATQLEDVASGLGISPLELSLDNLIRHSEKASRQRLESSH
;
A
#
# COMPACT_ATOMS: atom_id res chain seq x y z
N MET A 1 6.55 14.97 -32.80
CA MET A 1 5.18 14.70 -32.29
C MET A 1 5.33 14.18 -30.88
N SER A 2 5.20 15.05 -29.89
CA SER A 2 5.38 14.66 -28.49
C SER A 2 4.13 13.92 -28.03
N SER A 3 4.23 12.59 -27.89
CA SER A 3 3.24 11.81 -27.16
C SER A 3 3.20 12.32 -25.73
N GLY A 4 2.07 12.94 -25.37
CA GLY A 4 1.76 13.27 -23.99
C GLY A 4 1.68 11.99 -23.18
N ALA A 5 2.76 11.69 -22.44
CA ALA A 5 2.73 10.69 -21.40
C ALA A 5 1.76 11.18 -20.33
N ILE A 6 0.61 10.53 -20.20
CA ILE A 6 -0.25 10.66 -19.03
C ILE A 6 0.66 10.31 -17.84
N PRO A 7 0.91 11.22 -16.88
CA PRO A 7 1.68 10.84 -15.71
C PRO A 7 0.90 9.74 -15.00
N ALA A 8 1.51 8.58 -14.80
CA ALA A 8 0.97 7.53 -13.94
C ALA A 8 0.84 8.12 -12.53
N THR A 9 -0.30 8.73 -12.22
CA THR A 9 -0.49 9.61 -11.07
C THR A 9 -0.94 8.75 -9.89
N GLY A 10 0.01 8.04 -9.31
CA GLY A 10 -0.18 7.24 -8.10
C GLY A 10 1.17 6.98 -7.42
N PRO A 11 1.17 6.62 -6.13
CA PRO A 11 2.38 6.38 -5.34
C PRO A 11 3.16 5.14 -5.80
N LEU A 12 2.60 4.33 -6.71
CA LEU A 12 3.28 3.18 -7.32
C LEU A 12 3.82 3.53 -8.71
N THR A 13 5.07 3.16 -8.95
CA THR A 13 5.68 3.22 -10.28
C THR A 13 5.08 2.17 -11.21
N ARG A 14 5.23 2.37 -12.53
CA ARG A 14 4.83 1.39 -13.54
C ARG A 14 5.45 0.01 -13.30
N GLN A 15 6.74 -0.04 -12.98
CA GLN A 15 7.45 -1.28 -12.72
C GLN A 15 6.87 -2.04 -11.51
N GLN A 16 6.48 -1.32 -10.45
CA GLN A 16 5.83 -1.92 -9.29
C GLN A 16 4.45 -2.50 -9.64
N ILE A 17 3.67 -1.81 -10.48
CA ILE A 17 2.38 -2.33 -10.97
C ILE A 17 2.60 -3.58 -11.81
N GLU A 18 3.55 -3.55 -12.74
CA GLU A 18 3.89 -4.71 -13.59
C GLU A 18 4.36 -5.91 -12.76
N ALA A 19 5.13 -5.68 -11.69
CA ALA A 19 5.54 -6.74 -10.76
C ALA A 19 4.34 -7.37 -10.03
N ILE A 20 3.35 -6.57 -9.63
CA ILE A 20 2.11 -7.08 -9.01
C ILE A 20 1.29 -7.88 -10.04
N GLU A 21 1.16 -7.40 -11.27
CA GLU A 21 0.41 -8.10 -12.33
C GLU A 21 1.08 -9.40 -12.79
N ALA A 22 2.42 -9.49 -12.68
CA ALA A 22 3.17 -10.71 -12.98
C ALA A 22 2.95 -11.83 -11.96
N THR A 23 2.34 -11.56 -10.80
CA THR A 23 2.03 -12.59 -9.80
C THR A 23 0.94 -13.53 -10.27
N LEU A 24 1.05 -14.81 -9.88
CA LEU A 24 0.01 -15.83 -10.13
C LEU A 24 -1.15 -15.78 -9.11
N LEU A 25 -1.25 -14.68 -8.36
CA LEU A 25 -2.31 -14.48 -7.37
C LEU A 25 -3.69 -14.46 -8.03
N PRO A 26 -4.73 -15.00 -7.37
CA PRO A 26 -6.12 -14.74 -7.74
C PRO A 26 -6.41 -13.24 -7.84
N THR A 27 -7.36 -12.85 -8.69
CA THR A 27 -7.68 -11.44 -8.96
C THR A 27 -7.94 -10.63 -7.69
N LEU A 28 -8.68 -11.20 -6.74
CA LEU A 28 -8.98 -10.54 -5.47
C LEU A 28 -7.71 -10.26 -4.64
N ASP A 29 -6.83 -11.25 -4.55
CA ASP A 29 -5.57 -11.14 -3.80
C ASP A 29 -4.64 -10.13 -4.44
N ARG A 30 -4.58 -10.11 -5.77
CA ARG A 30 -3.79 -9.12 -6.51
C ARG A 30 -4.33 -7.70 -6.30
N HIS A 31 -5.65 -7.54 -6.32
CA HIS A 31 -6.28 -6.24 -6.04
C HIS A 31 -5.95 -5.77 -4.61
N HIS A 32 -6.03 -6.67 -3.64
CA HIS A 32 -5.67 -6.38 -2.26
C HIS A 32 -4.19 -6.00 -2.10
N LEU A 33 -3.28 -6.77 -2.71
CA LEU A 33 -1.84 -6.47 -2.75
C LEU A 33 -1.56 -5.08 -3.34
N ARG A 34 -2.25 -4.72 -4.44
CA ARG A 34 -2.11 -3.40 -5.05
C ARG A 34 -2.53 -2.28 -4.11
N LEU A 35 -3.62 -2.46 -3.35
CA LEU A 35 -4.07 -1.50 -2.36
C LEU A 35 -3.08 -1.38 -1.18
N GLN A 36 -2.60 -2.50 -0.66
CA GLN A 36 -1.57 -2.52 0.40
C GLN A 36 -0.29 -1.80 -0.04
N ALA A 37 0.21 -2.12 -1.23
CA ALA A 37 1.42 -1.50 -1.79
C ALA A 37 1.23 0.00 -1.99
N HIS A 38 0.06 0.42 -2.47
CA HIS A 38 -0.27 1.84 -2.63
C HIS A 38 -0.23 2.58 -1.28
N CYS A 39 -0.92 2.05 -0.26
CA CYS A 39 -0.93 2.65 1.08
C CYS A 39 0.47 2.68 1.71
N LEU A 40 1.25 1.61 1.58
CA LEU A 40 2.64 1.57 2.07
C LEU A 40 3.49 2.68 1.44
N ALA A 41 3.44 2.82 0.12
CA ALA A 41 4.18 3.87 -0.58
C ALA A 41 3.72 5.27 -0.14
N THR A 42 2.42 5.48 0.10
CA THR A 42 1.89 6.72 0.67
C THR A 42 2.41 6.97 2.09
N PHE A 43 2.44 5.97 2.96
CA PHE A 43 3.01 6.10 4.32
C PHE A 43 4.50 6.41 4.30
N GLN A 44 5.27 5.80 3.40
CA GLN A 44 6.69 6.09 3.21
C GLN A 44 6.91 7.52 2.70
N GLN A 45 6.08 8.01 1.79
CA GLN A 45 6.12 9.41 1.37
C GLN A 45 5.82 10.36 2.53
N MET A 46 4.80 10.06 3.34
CA MET A 46 4.47 10.85 4.53
C MET A 46 5.62 10.86 5.56
N ALA A 47 6.34 9.76 5.70
CA ALA A 47 7.43 9.58 6.67
C ALA A 47 8.79 10.12 6.20
N SER A 48 8.93 10.43 4.90
CA SER A 48 10.18 10.88 4.29
C SER A 48 10.86 12.01 5.09
N PRO A 49 12.20 11.95 5.29
CA PRO A 49 13.16 11.00 4.71
C PRO A 49 13.35 9.69 5.48
N LEU A 50 12.49 9.37 6.48
CA LEU A 50 12.63 8.14 7.25
C LEU A 50 12.34 6.91 6.38
N GLN A 51 13.27 5.95 6.40
CA GLN A 51 13.12 4.66 5.70
C GLN A 51 12.81 3.49 6.65
N GLN A 52 12.89 3.74 7.96
CA GLN A 52 12.65 2.74 9.00
C GLN A 52 11.88 3.38 10.16
N GLY A 53 11.24 2.55 10.97
CA GLY A 53 10.44 2.95 12.11
C GLY A 53 8.95 2.65 11.95
N PRO A 54 8.12 3.13 12.89
CA PRO A 54 6.68 2.92 12.85
C PRO A 54 6.04 3.66 11.67
N LEU A 55 4.86 3.21 11.24
CA LEU A 55 4.06 3.97 10.29
C LEU A 55 3.68 5.35 10.88
N PRO A 56 3.47 6.37 10.03
CA PRO A 56 2.88 7.63 10.45
C PRO A 56 1.58 7.39 11.22
N ASN A 57 1.28 8.24 12.20
CA ASN A 57 0.03 8.15 12.94
C ASN A 57 -1.13 8.85 12.21
N ARG A 58 -2.36 8.67 12.73
CA ARG A 58 -3.57 9.27 12.18
C ARG A 58 -3.50 10.79 12.01
N GLN A 59 -2.86 11.51 12.93
CA GLN A 59 -2.68 12.96 12.81
C GLN A 59 -1.88 13.32 11.54
N ARG A 60 -0.79 12.59 11.28
CA ARG A 60 0.04 12.81 10.09
C ARG A 60 -0.68 12.40 8.80
N TRP A 61 -1.52 11.36 8.84
CA TRP A 61 -2.37 10.99 7.71
C TRP A 61 -3.34 12.11 7.34
N GLN A 62 -4.03 12.66 8.34
CA GLN A 62 -4.97 13.76 8.15
C GLN A 62 -4.27 14.98 7.56
N SER A 63 -3.16 15.44 8.16
CA SER A 63 -2.42 16.59 7.64
C SER A 63 -1.90 16.37 6.22
N TRP A 64 -1.54 15.14 5.84
CA TRP A 64 -1.15 14.84 4.47
C TRP A 64 -2.33 14.88 3.51
N CYS A 65 -3.51 14.38 3.92
CA CYS A 65 -4.72 14.40 3.10
C CYS A 65 -5.21 15.84 2.85
N GLU A 66 -5.19 16.69 3.87
CA GLU A 66 -5.51 18.12 3.77
C GLU A 66 -4.58 18.87 2.79
N GLN A 67 -3.36 18.36 2.58
CA GLN A 67 -2.40 18.92 1.62
C GLN A 67 -2.58 18.39 0.20
N GLN A 68 -3.43 17.38 -0.03
CA GLN A 68 -3.70 16.87 -1.37
C GLN A 68 -4.87 17.65 -2.00
N PRO A 69 -4.64 18.37 -3.11
CA PRO A 69 -5.72 19.12 -3.78
C PRO A 69 -6.90 18.24 -4.21
N GLN A 70 -6.62 16.97 -4.52
CA GLN A 70 -7.60 15.99 -5.00
C GLN A 70 -8.55 15.52 -3.89
N LEU A 71 -8.15 15.64 -2.62
CA LEU A 71 -8.92 15.21 -1.45
C LEU A 71 -9.64 16.38 -0.77
N ALA A 72 -9.19 17.61 -1.03
CA ALA A 72 -9.70 18.82 -0.38
C ALA A 72 -11.19 19.08 -0.68
N ASP A 73 -11.65 18.71 -1.88
CA ASP A 73 -13.02 18.94 -2.34
C ASP A 73 -13.97 17.76 -2.05
N ASP A 74 -13.50 16.68 -1.43
CA ASP A 74 -14.30 15.47 -1.14
C ASP A 74 -14.05 14.92 0.29
N PRO A 75 -14.75 15.48 1.30
CA PRO A 75 -14.61 15.06 2.69
C PRO A 75 -15.04 13.61 2.95
N ASP A 76 -16.08 13.13 2.24
CA ASP A 76 -16.59 11.76 2.39
C ASP A 76 -15.55 10.75 1.89
N PHE A 77 -14.90 11.05 0.77
CA PHE A 77 -13.80 10.23 0.27
C PHE A 77 -12.59 10.26 1.21
N MET A 78 -12.28 11.40 1.82
CA MET A 78 -11.22 11.50 2.82
C MET A 78 -11.51 10.60 4.03
N GLU A 79 -12.76 10.55 4.51
CA GLU A 79 -13.16 9.66 5.60
C GLU A 79 -12.97 8.18 5.23
N LEU A 80 -13.44 7.79 4.03
CA LEU A 80 -13.24 6.43 3.49
C LEU A 80 -11.74 6.08 3.40
N LEU A 81 -10.91 7.00 2.92
CA LEU A 81 -9.46 6.81 2.84
C LEU A 81 -8.82 6.62 4.22
N MET A 82 -9.26 7.38 5.23
CA MET A 82 -8.79 7.22 6.63
C MET A 82 -9.16 5.87 7.23
N MET A 83 -10.34 5.35 6.93
CA MET A 83 -10.70 3.99 7.32
C MET A 83 -9.81 2.97 6.63
N GLN A 84 -9.56 3.14 5.33
CA GLN A 84 -8.66 2.26 4.59
C GLN A 84 -7.23 2.27 5.14
N PHE A 85 -6.68 3.44 5.47
CA PHE A 85 -5.36 3.54 6.10
C PHE A 85 -5.31 2.83 7.44
N THR A 86 -6.36 2.94 8.25
CA THR A 86 -6.41 2.25 9.55
C THR A 86 -6.30 0.73 9.36
N VAL A 87 -7.09 0.16 8.46
CA VAL A 87 -7.09 -1.29 8.19
C VAL A 87 -5.75 -1.75 7.62
N ILE A 88 -5.19 -1.02 6.64
CA ILE A 88 -3.94 -1.41 5.99
C ILE A 88 -2.74 -1.21 6.92
N ALA A 89 -2.73 -0.18 7.76
CA ALA A 89 -1.66 0.04 8.73
C ALA A 89 -1.51 -1.17 9.67
N THR A 90 -2.61 -1.68 10.23
CA THR A 90 -2.59 -2.89 11.07
C THR A 90 -2.06 -4.10 10.29
N GLN A 91 -2.50 -4.31 9.05
CA GLN A 91 -2.02 -5.42 8.23
C GLN A 91 -0.51 -5.30 7.94
N LEU A 92 -0.01 -4.11 7.63
CA LEU A 92 1.41 -3.87 7.40
C LEU A 92 2.22 -4.09 8.68
N GLU A 93 1.71 -3.68 9.85
CA GLU A 93 2.33 -3.97 11.13
C GLU A 93 2.46 -5.48 11.38
N ASP A 94 1.42 -6.25 11.09
CA ASP A 94 1.45 -7.72 11.21
C ASP A 94 2.47 -8.36 10.26
N VAL A 95 2.53 -7.90 9.00
CA VAL A 95 3.53 -8.38 8.02
C VAL A 95 4.94 -8.06 8.49
N ALA A 96 5.20 -6.83 8.94
CA ALA A 96 6.51 -6.40 9.41
C ALA A 96 6.95 -7.15 10.67
N SER A 97 6.02 -7.34 11.61
CA SER A 97 6.22 -8.15 12.83
C SER A 97 6.61 -9.58 12.48
N GLY A 98 5.92 -10.21 11.52
CA GLY A 98 6.24 -11.54 11.03
C GLY A 98 7.60 -11.66 10.33
N LEU A 99 8.19 -10.54 9.90
CA LEU A 99 9.53 -10.46 9.30
C LEU A 99 10.61 -9.96 10.28
N GLY A 100 10.23 -9.51 11.48
CA GLY A 100 11.15 -8.94 12.46
C GLY A 100 11.75 -7.59 12.05
N ILE A 101 11.05 -6.82 11.22
CA ILE A 101 11.47 -5.49 10.75
C ILE A 101 10.44 -4.43 11.16
N SER A 102 10.80 -3.16 11.04
CA SER A 102 9.82 -2.08 11.25
C SER A 102 8.87 -1.92 10.05
N PRO A 103 7.64 -1.43 10.24
CA PRO A 103 6.66 -1.31 9.16
C PRO A 103 7.11 -0.44 7.97
N LEU A 104 7.87 0.62 8.21
CA LEU A 104 8.38 1.48 7.12
C LEU A 104 9.44 0.78 6.24
N GLU A 105 10.10 -0.26 6.75
CA GLU A 105 11.08 -1.06 6.00
C GLU A 105 10.43 -2.03 5.02
N LEU A 106 9.10 -2.19 5.05
CA LEU A 106 8.42 -3.05 4.11
C LEU A 106 8.69 -2.62 2.68
N SER A 107 9.00 -3.61 1.84
CA SER A 107 9.16 -3.45 0.40
C SER A 107 7.99 -4.11 -0.33
N LEU A 108 7.84 -3.81 -1.62
CA LEU A 108 6.87 -4.50 -2.47
C LEU A 108 7.13 -6.01 -2.52
N ASP A 109 8.40 -6.43 -2.53
CA ASP A 109 8.78 -7.85 -2.52
C ASP A 109 8.28 -8.56 -1.25
N ASN A 110 8.39 -7.90 -0.10
CA ASN A 110 7.85 -8.42 1.17
C ASN A 110 6.33 -8.65 1.07
N LEU A 111 5.59 -7.69 0.50
CA LEU A 111 4.13 -7.78 0.35
C LEU A 111 3.72 -8.87 -0.66
N ILE A 112 4.46 -9.02 -1.76
CA ILE A 112 4.24 -10.08 -2.76
C ILE A 112 4.41 -11.45 -2.10
N ARG A 113 5.56 -11.69 -1.43
CA ARG A 113 5.83 -12.97 -0.77
C ARG A 113 4.80 -13.31 0.29
N HIS A 114 4.39 -12.32 1.09
CA HIS A 114 3.36 -12.51 2.09
C HIS A 114 2.01 -12.90 1.44
N SER A 115 1.60 -12.18 0.39
CA SER A 115 0.34 -12.44 -0.33
C SER A 115 0.31 -13.83 -0.97
N GLU A 116 1.41 -14.25 -1.61
CA GLU A 116 1.54 -15.58 -2.21
C GLU A 116 1.46 -16.70 -1.16
N LYS A 117 2.12 -16.51 -0.01
CA LYS A 117 2.03 -17.45 1.12
C LYS A 117 0.60 -17.56 1.64
N ALA A 118 -0.07 -16.43 1.89
CA ALA A 118 -1.44 -16.40 2.39
C ALA A 118 -2.45 -16.98 1.38
N SER A 119 -2.25 -16.74 0.09
CA SER A 119 -3.08 -17.33 -0.97
C SER A 119 -2.93 -18.85 -1.03
N ARG A 120 -1.69 -19.35 -1.00
CA ARG A 120 -1.39 -20.79 -0.96
C ARG A 120 -2.04 -21.48 0.24
N GLN A 121 -1.92 -20.89 1.43
CA GLN A 121 -2.50 -21.45 2.66
C GLN A 121 -4.03 -21.56 2.59
N ARG A 122 -4.71 -20.59 1.95
CA ARG A 122 -6.17 -20.65 1.75
C ARG A 122 -6.58 -21.75 0.77
N LEU A 123 -5.79 -21.98 -0.27
CA LEU A 123 -6.04 -23.07 -1.21
C LEU A 123 -5.83 -24.43 -0.54
N GLU A 124 -4.81 -24.56 0.32
CA GLU A 124 -4.53 -25.79 1.09
C GLU A 124 -5.58 -26.06 2.19
N SER A 125 -6.16 -25.03 2.81
CA SER A 125 -7.19 -25.18 3.85
C SER A 125 -8.62 -25.32 3.32
N SER A 126 -8.83 -25.10 2.02
CA SER A 126 -10.10 -25.31 1.33
C SER A 126 -10.28 -26.76 0.82
N HIS A 127 -9.34 -27.64 1.14
CA HIS A 127 -9.36 -29.08 0.85
C HIS A 127 -9.62 -29.90 2.12
#